data_AF-A0A2E4IJI7-F1
#
_entry.id   AF-A0A2E4IJI7-F1
#
_cell.length_a   1.000
_cell.length_b   1.000
_cell.length_c   1.000
_cell.angle_alpha   90.00
_cell.angle_beta   90.00
_cell.angle_gamma   90.00
#
_symmetry.space_group_name_H-M   'P 1'
#
loop_
_entity.id
_entity.type
_entity.pdbx_description
1 polymer ?
#
loop_
_entity_poly.entity_id
_entity_poly.type
_entity_poly.pdbx_seq_one_letter_code
_entity_poly.pdbx_strand_id
1 'polypeptide(L)'
;MPWTMGVFVVGGLSLIGIPLTAGFISKWYLVLAALEKGWWPVIVVIISGSLLAVLYVWKVVERAYLAKPSEDATRAEAPASMLIPAWLLAIANLYFGFQTDLSVGVATRAAAELFGIAP
;
A
#
# COMPACT_ATOMS: atom_id res chain seq x y z
N MET A 1 14.76 1.20 15.73
CA MET A 1 13.43 0.55 15.66
C MET A 1 13.32 -0.23 14.34
N PRO A 2 14.17 -1.24 14.09
CA PRO A 2 14.09 -2.05 12.86
C PRO A 2 12.70 -2.68 12.61
N TRP A 3 12.01 -3.17 13.64
CA TRP A 3 10.74 -3.86 13.45
C TRP A 3 9.60 -2.91 13.13
N THR A 4 9.50 -1.80 13.88
CA THR A 4 8.49 -0.76 13.61
C THR A 4 8.69 -0.15 12.22
N MET A 5 9.94 0.15 11.85
CA MET A 5 10.23 0.69 10.52
C MET A 5 10.06 -0.34 9.41
N GLY A 6 10.26 -1.62 9.67
CA GLY A 6 9.96 -2.70 8.72
C GLY A 6 8.48 -2.71 8.32
N VAL A 7 7.57 -2.57 9.28
CA VAL A 7 6.13 -2.43 9.00
C VAL A 7 5.85 -1.20 8.14
N PHE A 8 6.44 -0.06 8.50
CA PHE A 8 6.27 1.18 7.73
C PHE A 8 6.74 1.00 6.29
N VAL A 9 7.88 0.35 6.06
CA VAL A 9 8.40 0.09 4.71
C VAL A 9 7.42 -0.80 3.94
N VAL A 10 6.94 -1.90 4.50
CA VAL A 10 5.97 -2.78 3.83
C VAL A 10 4.69 -2.03 3.46
N GLY A 11 4.15 -1.24 4.39
CA GLY A 11 2.98 -0.40 4.12
C GLY A 11 3.24 0.68 3.07
N GLY A 12 4.41 1.34 3.14
CA GLY A 12 4.85 2.35 2.19
C GLY A 12 5.01 1.81 0.77
N LEU A 13 5.59 0.61 0.62
CA LEU A 13 5.68 -0.07 -0.68
C LEU A 13 4.29 -0.39 -1.25
N SER A 14 3.34 -0.78 -0.39
CA SER A 14 1.94 -0.97 -0.79
C SER A 14 1.30 0.33 -1.27
N LEU A 15 1.51 1.42 -0.54
CA LEU A 15 0.98 2.73 -0.87
C LEU A 15 1.59 3.31 -2.16
N ILE A 16 2.87 3.06 -2.41
CA ILE A 16 3.51 3.33 -3.71
C ILE A 16 2.83 2.51 -4.81
N GLY A 17 2.49 1.26 -4.52
CA GLY A 17 1.92 0.32 -5.48
C GLY A 17 3.00 -0.54 -6.12
N ILE A 18 3.93 -1.06 -5.32
CA ILE A 18 4.94 -2.02 -5.79
C ILE A 18 4.27 -3.39 -6.01
N PRO A 19 4.65 -4.14 -7.07
CA PRO A 19 4.14 -5.49 -7.28
C PRO A 19 4.23 -6.37 -6.03
N LEU A 20 3.32 -7.35 -5.89
CA LEU A 20 3.14 -8.21 -4.71
C LEU A 20 2.48 -7.55 -3.49
N THR A 21 2.00 -6.31 -3.62
CA THR A 21 1.24 -5.62 -2.57
C THR A 21 -0.21 -5.44 -2.99
N ALA A 22 -1.14 -5.45 -2.01
CA ALA A 22 -2.55 -5.20 -2.31
C ALA A 22 -2.79 -3.80 -2.91
N GLY A 23 -1.96 -2.80 -2.55
CA GLY A 23 -2.03 -1.47 -3.14
C GLY A 23 -1.70 -1.41 -4.63
N PHE A 24 -0.81 -2.29 -5.13
CA PHE A 24 -0.59 -2.44 -6.57
C PHE A 24 -1.85 -2.97 -7.27
N ILE A 25 -2.46 -4.04 -6.74
CA ILE A 25 -3.66 -4.65 -7.33
C ILE A 25 -4.79 -3.62 -7.43
N SER A 26 -5.03 -2.85 -6.35
CA SER A 26 -6.06 -1.80 -6.35
C SER A 26 -5.84 -0.77 -7.47
N LYS A 27 -4.63 -0.20 -7.57
CA LYS A 27 -4.33 0.81 -8.60
C LYS A 27 -4.33 0.23 -10.00
N TRP A 28 -3.87 -1.01 -10.16
CA TRP A 28 -3.84 -1.69 -11.45
C TRP A 28 -5.24 -1.81 -12.05
N TYR A 29 -6.23 -2.23 -11.25
CA TYR A 29 -7.63 -2.29 -11.70
C TYR A 29 -8.19 -0.91 -12.06
N LEU A 30 -7.86 0.14 -11.30
CA LEU A 30 -8.27 1.51 -11.62
C LEU A 30 -7.66 2.00 -12.95
N VAL A 31 -6.39 1.71 -13.19
CA VAL A 31 -5.71 2.08 -14.45
C VAL A 31 -6.31 1.31 -15.62
N LEU A 32 -6.53 0.00 -15.49
CA LEU A 32 -7.17 -0.81 -16.54
C LEU A 32 -8.57 -0.29 -16.89
N ALA A 33 -9.42 -0.06 -15.88
CA ALA A 33 -10.77 0.46 -16.09
C ALA A 33 -10.76 1.86 -16.74
N ALA A 34 -9.85 2.74 -16.31
CA ALA A 34 -9.69 4.06 -16.92
C ALA A 34 -9.19 3.98 -18.36
N LEU A 35 -8.29 3.04 -18.67
CA LEU A 35 -7.77 2.80 -20.01
C LEU A 35 -8.87 2.31 -20.96
N GLU A 36 -9.69 1.35 -20.52
CA GLU A 36 -10.84 0.85 -21.28
C GLU A 36 -11.87 1.95 -21.59
N LYS A 37 -12.03 2.93 -20.70
CA LYS A 37 -12.91 4.09 -20.90
C LYS A 37 -12.24 5.27 -21.63
N GLY A 38 -10.95 5.17 -21.94
CA GLY A 38 -10.18 6.27 -22.53
C GLY A 38 -9.99 7.48 -21.61
N TRP A 39 -10.14 7.31 -20.30
CA TRP A 39 -10.06 8.38 -19.29
C TRP A 39 -8.60 8.71 -18.91
N TRP A 40 -7.84 9.21 -19.88
CA TRP A 40 -6.44 9.59 -19.71
C TRP A 40 -6.14 10.50 -18.51
N PRO A 41 -6.96 11.53 -18.19
CA PRO A 41 -6.71 12.36 -17.01
C PRO A 41 -6.70 11.55 -15.69
N VAL A 42 -7.56 10.54 -15.57
CA VAL A 42 -7.63 9.68 -14.36
C VAL A 42 -6.36 8.84 -14.23
N ILE A 43 -5.88 8.28 -15.34
CA ILE A 43 -4.62 7.51 -15.37
C ILE A 43 -3.45 8.37 -14.89
N VAL A 44 -3.35 9.61 -15.40
CA VAL A 44 -2.29 10.56 -14.99
C VAL A 44 -2.36 10.85 -13.49
N VAL A 45 -3.57 11.05 -12.94
CA VAL A 45 -3.75 11.27 -11.49
C VAL A 45 -3.30 10.05 -10.68
N ILE A 46 -3.65 8.83 -11.10
CA ILE A 46 -3.25 7.61 -10.39
C ILE A 46 -1.72 7.42 -10.40
N ILE A 47 -1.09 7.61 -11.57
CA ILE A 47 0.36 7.45 -11.72
C ILE A 47 1.10 8.55 -10.95
N SER A 48 0.69 9.81 -11.07
CA SER A 48 1.32 10.92 -10.36
C SER A 48 1.18 10.79 -8.84
N GLY A 49 0.00 10.37 -8.34
CA GLY A 49 -0.18 10.07 -6.92
C GLY A 49 0.75 8.96 -6.42
N SER A 50 1.00 7.95 -7.24
CA SER A 50 1.95 6.87 -6.92
C SER A 50 3.39 7.35 -6.92
N LEU A 51 3.76 8.24 -7.85
CA LEU A 51 5.09 8.84 -7.89
C LEU A 51 5.33 9.77 -6.68
N LEU A 52 4.33 10.58 -6.31
CA LEU A 52 4.39 11.38 -5.10
C LEU A 52 4.55 10.51 -3.85
N ALA A 53 3.91 9.32 -3.82
CA ALA A 53 4.09 8.35 -2.76
C ALA A 53 5.52 7.88 -2.60
N VAL A 54 6.24 7.66 -3.71
CA VAL A 54 7.67 7.34 -3.65
C VAL A 54 8.42 8.45 -2.92
N LEU A 55 8.19 9.72 -3.26
CA LEU A 55 8.92 10.84 -2.67
C LEU A 55 8.72 10.95 -1.16
N TYR A 56 7.49 10.92 -0.66
CA TYR A 56 7.26 11.09 0.78
C TYR A 56 7.59 9.82 1.59
N VAL A 57 7.36 8.61 1.05
CA VAL A 57 7.76 7.37 1.74
C VAL A 57 9.27 7.29 1.80
N TRP A 58 9.96 7.56 0.69
CA TRP A 58 11.41 7.55 0.64
C TRP A 58 12.05 8.52 1.62
N LYS A 59 11.49 9.74 1.74
CA LYS A 59 11.95 10.73 2.72
C LYS A 59 11.92 10.18 4.15
N VAL A 60 10.92 9.36 4.50
CA VAL A 60 10.86 8.72 5.83
C VAL A 60 11.89 7.61 5.93
N VAL A 61 12.05 6.77 4.90
CA VAL A 61 13.06 5.68 4.88
C VAL A 61 14.47 6.23 5.03
N GLU A 62 14.82 7.28 4.28
CA GLU A 62 16.11 7.96 4.37
C GLU A 62 16.38 8.45 5.81
N ARG A 63 15.39 9.13 6.41
CA ARG A 63 15.51 9.64 7.78
C ARG A 63 15.61 8.53 8.82
N ALA A 64 14.94 7.40 8.61
CA ALA A 64 14.92 6.30 9.56
C ALA A 64 16.18 5.42 9.50
N TYR A 65 16.74 5.20 8.31
CA TYR A 65 17.82 4.23 8.09
C TYR A 65 19.18 4.87 7.76
N LEU A 66 19.20 6.03 7.08
CA LEU A 66 20.44 6.64 6.57
C LEU A 66 20.89 7.87 7.37
N ALA A 67 19.99 8.52 8.09
CA ALA A 67 20.35 9.67 8.92
C ALA A 67 21.15 9.23 10.17
N LYS A 68 22.16 10.04 10.52
CA LYS A 68 22.91 9.85 11.77
C LYS A 68 21.97 10.04 12.97
N PRO A 69 22.02 9.15 13.97
CA PRO A 69 21.26 9.34 15.21
C PRO A 69 21.69 10.64 15.88
N SER A 70 20.74 11.38 16.47
CA SER A 70 21.10 12.44 17.42
C SER A 70 21.65 11.83 18.70
N GLU A 71 22.55 12.53 19.38
CA GLU A 71 23.20 12.03 20.61
C GLU A 71 22.18 11.71 21.72
N ASP A 72 21.03 12.39 21.73
CA ASP A 72 19.95 12.19 22.71
C ASP A 72 18.85 11.20 22.25
N ALA A 73 18.99 10.52 21.11
CA ALA A 73 17.95 9.65 20.59
C ALA A 73 17.86 8.31 21.35
N THR A 74 16.83 8.14 22.18
CA THR A 74 16.48 6.83 22.72
C THR A 74 15.78 5.99 21.65
N ARG A 75 16.40 4.88 21.22
CA ARG A 75 15.82 3.95 20.25
C ARG A 75 15.13 2.79 20.97
N ALA A 76 13.83 2.92 21.22
CA ALA A 76 13.00 1.83 21.71
C ALA A 76 11.98 1.42 20.64
N GLU A 77 11.74 0.13 20.44
CA GLU A 77 10.66 -0.33 19.55
C GLU A 77 9.28 0.10 20.06
N ALA A 78 8.30 0.15 19.15
CA ALA A 78 6.91 0.29 19.55
C ALA A 78 6.50 -0.86 20.49
N PRO A 79 5.62 -0.61 21.47
CA PRO A 79 5.15 -1.66 22.36
C PRO A 79 4.50 -2.80 21.58
N ALA A 80 4.60 -4.03 22.11
CA ALA A 80 4.13 -5.24 21.43
C ALA A 80 2.64 -5.17 21.05
N SER A 81 1.82 -4.48 21.85
CA SER A 81 0.40 -4.26 21.60
C SER A 81 0.11 -3.50 20.30
N MET A 82 1.06 -2.67 19.82
CA MET A 82 0.96 -1.99 18.53
C MET A 82 1.69 -2.77 17.43
N LEU A 83 2.85 -3.35 17.76
CA LEU A 83 3.72 -4.01 16.78
C LEU A 83 3.08 -5.29 16.22
N ILE A 84 2.40 -6.08 17.06
CA ILE A 84 1.76 -7.34 16.64
C ILE A 84 0.64 -7.09 15.62
N PRO A 85 -0.36 -6.22 15.88
CA PRO A 85 -1.37 -5.91 14.87
C PRO A 85 -0.79 -5.29 13.60
N ALA A 86 0.24 -4.44 13.74
CA ALA A 86 0.82 -3.75 12.60
C ALA A 86 1.53 -4.73 11.65
N TRP A 87 2.28 -5.70 12.18
CA TRP A 87 2.87 -6.78 11.37
C TRP A 87 1.82 -7.73 10.80
N LEU A 88 0.76 -8.05 11.55
CA LEU A 88 -0.34 -8.86 11.04
C LEU A 88 -0.96 -8.22 9.80
N LEU A 89 -1.23 -6.91 9.84
CA LEU A 89 -1.77 -6.15 8.71
C LEU A 89 -0.76 -6.05 7.56
N ALA A 90 0.53 -5.85 7.84
CA ALA A 90 1.57 -5.82 6.82
C ALA A 90 1.67 -7.15 6.07
N ILE A 91 1.63 -8.28 6.79
CA ILE A 91 1.63 -9.62 6.21
C ILE A 91 0.35 -9.87 5.42
N ALA A 92 -0.82 -9.51 5.97
CA ALA A 92 -2.09 -9.62 5.26
C ALA A 92 -2.08 -8.82 3.94
N ASN A 93 -1.51 -7.61 3.95
CA ASN A 93 -1.37 -6.78 2.76
C ASN A 93 -0.49 -7.43 1.67
N LEU A 94 0.57 -8.15 2.05
CA LEU A 94 1.39 -8.92 1.10
C LEU A 94 0.65 -10.17 0.63
N TYR A 95 -0.02 -10.88 1.55
CA TYR A 95 -0.81 -12.06 1.23
C TYR A 95 -1.91 -11.74 0.21
N PHE A 96 -2.68 -10.67 0.41
CA PHE A 96 -3.72 -10.24 -0.54
C PHE A 96 -3.16 -9.60 -1.81
N GLY A 97 -1.89 -9.19 -1.81
CA GLY A 97 -1.18 -8.78 -3.01
C GLY A 97 -0.75 -9.96 -3.90
N PHE A 98 -0.46 -11.11 -3.29
CA PHE A 98 -0.11 -12.34 -3.98
C PHE A 98 -1.34 -13.18 -4.35
N GLN A 99 -2.23 -13.42 -3.39
CA GLN A 99 -3.48 -14.13 -3.56
C GLN A 99 -4.64 -13.14 -3.60
N THR A 100 -5.11 -12.83 -4.81
CA THR A 100 -6.10 -11.80 -5.09
C THR A 100 -7.52 -12.33 -5.22
N ASP A 101 -7.72 -13.66 -5.29
CA ASP A 101 -9.03 -14.27 -5.57
C ASP A 101 -10.12 -13.80 -4.59
N LEU A 102 -9.80 -13.78 -3.30
CA LEU A 102 -10.75 -13.35 -2.26
C LEU A 102 -11.00 -11.83 -2.33
N SER A 103 -9.94 -11.03 -2.38
CA SER A 103 -10.02 -9.57 -2.28
C SER A 103 -10.71 -8.97 -3.52
N VAL A 104 -10.25 -9.35 -4.70
CA VAL A 104 -10.83 -8.91 -5.97
C VAL A 104 -12.21 -9.53 -6.19
N GLY A 105 -12.41 -10.79 -5.81
CA GLY A 105 -13.69 -11.48 -5.96
C GLY A 105 -14.80 -10.80 -5.15
N VAL A 106 -14.54 -10.47 -3.89
CA VAL A 106 -15.49 -9.72 -3.04
C VAL A 106 -15.73 -8.32 -3.60
N ALA A 107 -14.68 -7.61 -3.99
CA ALA A 107 -14.81 -6.26 -4.56
C ALA A 107 -15.64 -6.26 -5.85
N THR A 108 -15.46 -7.26 -6.72
CA THR A 108 -16.19 -7.38 -7.99
C THR A 108 -17.67 -7.68 -7.75
N ARG A 109 -18.00 -8.58 -6.80
CA ARG A 109 -19.40 -8.86 -6.43
C ARG A 109 -20.08 -7.63 -5.85
N ALA A 110 -19.43 -6.94 -4.92
CA ALA A 110 -19.94 -5.71 -4.33
C ALA A 110 -20.17 -4.61 -5.39
N ALA A 111 -19.26 -4.49 -6.36
CA ALA A 111 -19.44 -3.56 -7.48
C ALA A 111 -20.63 -3.96 -8.37
N ALA A 112 -20.80 -5.25 -8.67
CA ALA A 112 -21.92 -5.74 -9.48
C ALA A 112 -23.28 -5.49 -8.80
N GLU A 113 -23.36 -5.70 -7.48
CA GLU A 113 -24.54 -5.35 -6.69
C GLU A 113 -24.82 -3.84 -6.73
N LEU A 114 -23.79 -3.01 -6.54
CA LEU A 114 -23.92 -1.55 -6.57
C LEU A 114 -24.42 -1.03 -7.92
N PHE A 115 -23.98 -1.62 -9.03
CA PHE A 115 -24.41 -1.25 -10.37
C PHE A 115 -25.68 -1.96 -10.84
N GLY A 116 -26.29 -2.83 -10.02
CA GLY A 116 -27.50 -3.58 -10.37
C GLY A 116 -27.30 -4.58 -11.50
N ILE A 117 -26.08 -5.10 -11.66
CA ILE A 117 -25.68 -6.06 -12.72
C ILE A 117 -25.72 -7.50 -12.18
N ALA A 118 -25.81 -7.68 -10.86
CA ALA A 118 -26.04 -8.99 -10.25
C ALA A 118 -27.45 -9.52 -10.62
N PRO A 119 -27.62 -10.83 -10.87
CA PRO A 119 -28.96 -11.43 -10.91
C PRO A 119 -29.71 -11.26 -9.58
#